data_AF-A0A7R9F2G2-F1
#
_entry.id   AF-A0A7R9F2G2-F1
#
_cell.length_a   1.000
_cell.length_b   1.000
_cell.length_c   1.000
_cell.angle_alpha   90.00
_cell.angle_beta   90.00
_cell.angle_gamma   90.00
#
_symmetry.space_group_name_H-M   'P 1'
#
loop_
_entity.id
_entity.type
_entity.pdbx_description
1 polymer ?
#
loop_
_entity_poly.entity_id
_entity_poly.type
_entity_poly.pdbx_seq_one_letter_code
_entity_poly.pdbx_strand_id
1 'polypeptide(L)'
;MKNVLEKKFKWNERAQFLHLFFPSLVCETAYELFYSIIGQHTSVGNYWNDPHHQSLYYNYSRFLPYVNNELVSNSSKLFRRGLTKLKTLVLIGGPDDGVITPWQSSHFGYFNETEQVVDFRQRKAYLDDSFGLQTLDKQGRLKVFEITGVAHLDWHKNVTVIDKYIVPYLN
;
A
#
# COMPACT_ATOMS: atom_id res chain seq x y z
N MET A 1 31.12 1.74 2.69
CA MET A 1 30.66 0.65 3.59
C MET A 1 29.56 1.07 4.57
N LYS A 2 29.70 2.14 5.39
CA LYS A 2 28.67 2.56 6.36
C LYS A 2 27.26 2.76 5.75
N ASN A 3 27.20 3.47 4.62
CA ASN A 3 25.93 3.77 3.93
C ASN A 3 25.22 2.53 3.33
N VAL A 4 25.97 1.47 3.00
CA VAL A 4 25.42 0.21 2.47
C VAL A 4 24.90 -0.66 3.62
N LEU A 5 25.63 -0.70 4.74
CA LEU A 5 25.21 -1.43 5.94
C LEU A 5 23.99 -0.77 6.60
N GLU A 6 23.91 0.56 6.66
CA GLU A 6 22.73 1.29 7.15
C GLU A 6 21.51 1.08 6.26
N LYS A 7 21.68 1.06 4.92
CA LYS A 7 20.59 0.75 3.99
C LYS A 7 20.10 -0.69 4.16
N LYS A 8 21.00 -1.68 4.24
CA LYS A 8 20.63 -3.08 4.51
C LYS A 8 19.96 -3.26 5.87
N PHE A 9 20.42 -2.55 6.90
CA PHE A 9 19.82 -2.58 8.24
C PHE A 9 18.38 -2.03 8.24
N LYS A 10 18.17 -0.84 7.64
CA LYS A 10 16.83 -0.24 7.52
C LYS A 10 15.88 -1.06 6.65
N TRP A 11 16.37 -1.79 5.65
CA TRP A 11 15.54 -2.69 4.83
C TRP A 11 15.11 -3.96 5.54
N ASN A 12 15.98 -4.55 6.36
CA ASN A 12 15.64 -5.73 7.13
C ASN A 12 14.55 -5.44 8.18
N GLU A 13 14.50 -4.23 8.76
CA GLU A 13 13.38 -3.81 9.63
C GLU A 13 12.05 -3.70 8.87
N ARG A 14 12.09 -3.16 7.66
CA ARG A 14 10.93 -2.93 6.78
C ARG A 14 10.25 -4.21 6.26
N ALA A 15 10.98 -5.32 6.29
CA ALA A 15 10.51 -6.62 5.82
C ALA A 15 10.22 -7.60 6.97
N GLN A 16 10.25 -7.14 8.23
CA GLN A 16 9.99 -8.01 9.39
C GLN A 16 8.64 -8.71 9.29
N PHE A 17 7.63 -8.07 8.69
CA PHE A 17 6.34 -8.71 8.47
C PHE A 17 6.43 -9.93 7.55
N LEU A 18 7.38 -9.99 6.61
CA LEU A 18 7.56 -11.16 5.76
C LEU A 18 7.95 -12.37 6.60
N HIS A 19 8.72 -12.20 7.68
CA HIS A 19 9.04 -13.32 8.58
C HIS A 19 7.81 -13.89 9.32
N LEU A 20 6.69 -13.14 9.40
CA LEU A 20 5.43 -13.67 9.92
C LEU A 20 4.83 -14.74 9.01
N PHE A 21 5.03 -14.62 7.70
CA PHE A 21 4.46 -15.52 6.68
C PHE A 21 5.49 -16.46 6.05
N PHE A 22 6.75 -16.01 5.98
CA PHE A 22 7.89 -16.66 5.34
C PHE A 22 9.15 -16.50 6.22
N PRO A 23 9.26 -17.29 7.31
CA PRO A 23 10.31 -17.12 8.32
C PRO A 23 11.74 -17.17 7.76
N SER A 24 11.96 -17.92 6.67
CA SER A 24 13.27 -18.12 6.04
C SER A 24 13.55 -17.23 4.82
N LEU A 25 12.62 -16.35 4.42
CA LEU A 25 12.78 -15.53 3.22
C LEU A 25 13.63 -14.30 3.52
N VAL A 26 14.70 -14.10 2.75
CA VAL A 26 15.49 -12.87 2.77
C VAL A 26 14.79 -11.84 1.89
N CYS A 27 14.56 -10.64 2.42
CA CYS A 27 13.82 -9.58 1.72
C CYS A 27 14.37 -9.26 0.32
N GLU A 28 15.71 -9.29 0.15
CA GLU A 28 16.38 -9.01 -1.13
C GLU A 28 15.97 -10.01 -2.24
N THR A 29 15.54 -11.22 -1.88
CA THR A 29 15.13 -12.28 -2.82
C THR A 29 13.62 -12.52 -2.84
N ALA A 30 12.84 -11.76 -2.05
CA ALA A 30 11.40 -11.97 -1.92
C ALA A 30 10.66 -11.81 -3.27
N TYR A 31 11.17 -10.93 -4.14
CA TYR A 31 10.63 -10.71 -5.48
C TYR A 31 10.68 -11.97 -6.35
N GLU A 32 11.67 -12.86 -6.18
CA GLU A 32 11.80 -14.10 -6.96
C GLU A 32 10.65 -15.07 -6.64
N LEU A 33 10.26 -15.13 -5.37
CA LEU A 33 9.10 -15.88 -4.95
C LEU A 33 7.81 -15.21 -5.42
N PHE A 34 7.61 -13.94 -5.09
CA PHE A 34 6.33 -13.27 -5.30
C PHE A 34 6.01 -13.02 -6.77
N TYR A 35 7.00 -12.71 -7.60
CA TYR A 35 6.84 -12.59 -9.05
C TYR A 35 7.09 -13.91 -9.78
N SER A 36 6.45 -14.97 -9.27
CA SER A 36 6.37 -16.29 -9.90
C SER A 36 4.91 -16.74 -9.97
N ILE A 37 4.61 -17.77 -10.77
CA ILE A 37 3.26 -18.34 -10.83
C ILE A 37 2.79 -18.77 -9.42
N ILE A 38 3.66 -19.44 -8.66
CA ILE A 38 3.33 -19.95 -7.32
C ILE A 38 3.13 -18.78 -6.34
N GLY A 39 4.00 -17.76 -6.38
CA GLY A 39 3.88 -16.58 -5.52
C GLY A 39 2.56 -15.85 -5.71
N GLN A 40 2.08 -15.75 -6.94
CA GLN A 40 0.79 -15.12 -7.27
C GLN A 40 -0.43 -15.94 -6.86
N HIS A 41 -0.26 -17.20 -6.43
CA HIS A 41 -1.31 -17.99 -5.76
C HIS A 41 -1.39 -17.71 -4.25
N THR A 42 -0.50 -16.86 -3.70
CA THR A 42 -0.57 -16.39 -2.31
C THR A 42 -1.20 -15.00 -2.24
N SER A 43 -1.87 -14.67 -1.12
CA SER A 43 -2.43 -13.33 -0.93
C SER A 43 -1.35 -12.24 -0.96
N VAL A 44 -0.23 -12.45 -0.25
CA VAL A 44 0.87 -11.49 -0.14
C VAL A 44 1.50 -11.20 -1.51
N GLY A 45 1.70 -12.21 -2.36
CA GLY A 45 2.26 -12.03 -3.68
C GLY A 45 1.41 -11.14 -4.60
N ASN A 46 0.08 -11.12 -4.39
CA ASN A 46 -0.84 -10.33 -5.20
C ASN A 46 -0.75 -8.81 -4.96
N TYR A 47 -0.16 -8.38 -3.84
CA TYR A 47 0.05 -6.96 -3.52
C TYR A 47 1.51 -6.60 -3.22
N TRP A 48 2.45 -7.53 -3.43
CA TRP A 48 3.87 -7.21 -3.40
C TRP A 48 4.19 -6.20 -4.52
N ASN A 49 4.71 -5.04 -4.13
CA ASN A 49 5.05 -3.94 -5.04
C ASN A 49 6.47 -3.45 -4.75
N ASP A 50 7.42 -4.10 -5.42
CA ASP A 50 8.84 -3.84 -5.28
C ASP A 50 9.28 -2.67 -6.18
N PRO A 51 9.76 -1.54 -5.63
CA PRO A 51 10.19 -0.39 -6.41
C PRO A 51 11.41 -0.65 -7.30
N HIS A 52 12.20 -1.68 -6.99
CA HIS A 52 13.42 -2.03 -7.73
C HIS A 52 13.17 -3.01 -8.87
N HIS A 53 12.00 -3.66 -8.90
CA HIS A 53 11.65 -4.69 -9.87
C HIS A 53 10.28 -4.43 -10.53
N GLN A 54 10.00 -3.17 -10.89
CA GLN A 54 8.71 -2.76 -11.47
C GLN A 54 8.34 -3.51 -12.75
N SER A 55 9.30 -3.87 -13.60
CA SER A 55 9.02 -4.69 -14.79
C SER A 55 8.45 -6.07 -14.42
N LEU A 56 8.95 -6.69 -13.35
CA LEU A 56 8.41 -7.97 -12.86
C LEU A 56 7.04 -7.77 -12.20
N TYR A 57 6.86 -6.69 -11.44
CA TYR A 57 5.57 -6.31 -10.87
C TYR A 57 4.46 -6.25 -11.95
N TYR A 58 4.70 -5.51 -13.05
CA TYR A 58 3.70 -5.41 -14.13
C TYR A 58 3.52 -6.69 -14.92
N ASN A 59 4.54 -7.55 -15.01
CA ASN A 59 4.47 -8.81 -15.76
C ASN A 59 3.79 -9.94 -14.99
N TYR A 60 3.96 -9.99 -13.66
CA TYR A 60 3.52 -11.13 -12.84
C TYR A 60 2.35 -10.80 -11.92
N SER A 61 2.24 -9.57 -11.41
CA SER A 61 1.20 -9.25 -10.42
C SER A 61 -0.20 -9.37 -11.02
N ARG A 62 -1.02 -10.23 -10.43
CA ARG A 62 -2.37 -10.56 -10.93
C ARG A 62 -3.49 -9.69 -10.35
N PHE A 63 -3.17 -8.81 -9.41
CA PHE A 63 -4.18 -8.04 -8.68
C PHE A 63 -3.86 -6.55 -8.61
N LEU A 64 -2.83 -6.14 -7.86
CA LEU A 64 -2.61 -4.74 -7.51
C LEU A 64 -2.53 -3.77 -8.71
N PRO A 65 -1.78 -4.04 -9.80
CA PRO A 65 -1.69 -3.10 -10.93
C PRO A 65 -3.02 -2.99 -11.70
N TYR A 66 -3.87 -4.02 -11.64
CA TYR A 66 -5.18 -4.01 -12.30
C TYR A 66 -6.21 -3.22 -11.49
N VAL A 67 -6.30 -3.42 -10.17
CA VAL A 67 -7.26 -2.67 -9.34
C VAL A 67 -6.87 -1.19 -9.19
N ASN A 68 -5.56 -0.89 -9.24
CA ASN A 68 -5.07 0.49 -9.29
C ASN A 68 -5.19 1.12 -10.69
N ASN A 69 -5.66 0.37 -11.70
CA ASN A 69 -5.68 0.82 -13.10
C ASN A 69 -4.32 1.34 -13.60
N GLU A 70 -3.23 0.81 -13.07
CA GLU A 70 -1.88 1.02 -13.61
C GLU A 70 -1.72 0.25 -14.93
N LEU A 71 -2.35 -0.92 -15.01
CA LEU A 71 -2.58 -1.67 -16.25
C LEU A 71 -4.06 -1.59 -16.66
N VAL A 72 -4.29 -1.16 -17.90
CA VAL A 72 -5.65 -1.06 -18.45
C VAL A 72 -6.18 -2.46 -18.76
N SER A 73 -7.38 -2.76 -18.28
CA SER A 73 -8.11 -4.00 -18.55
C SER A 73 -9.58 -3.72 -18.86
N ASN A 74 -10.33 -4.75 -19.25
CA ASN A 74 -11.78 -4.66 -19.46
C ASN A 74 -12.53 -4.19 -18.20
N SER A 75 -11.99 -4.45 -17.01
CA SER A 75 -12.58 -4.06 -15.73
C SER A 75 -12.21 -2.66 -15.26
N SER A 76 -11.27 -1.97 -15.93
CA SER A 76 -10.76 -0.69 -15.42
C SER A 76 -11.84 0.38 -15.24
N LYS A 77 -12.79 0.47 -16.18
CA LYS A 77 -13.95 1.36 -16.07
C LYS A 77 -14.85 0.97 -14.89
N LEU A 78 -15.02 -0.33 -14.63
CA LEU A 78 -15.81 -0.83 -13.52
C LEU A 78 -15.16 -0.50 -12.18
N PHE A 79 -13.85 -0.71 -12.03
CA PHE A 79 -13.12 -0.39 -10.80
C PHE A 79 -13.22 1.09 -10.46
N ARG A 80 -12.96 1.97 -11.43
CA ARG A 80 -13.11 3.42 -11.25
C ARG A 80 -14.53 3.79 -10.84
N ARG A 81 -15.54 3.26 -11.53
CA ARG A 81 -16.95 3.51 -11.21
C ARG A 81 -17.31 2.98 -9.82
N GLY A 82 -16.75 1.84 -9.41
CA GLY A 82 -16.94 1.27 -8.08
C GLY A 82 -16.43 2.20 -6.99
N LEU A 83 -15.17 2.63 -7.08
CA LEU A 83 -14.58 3.51 -6.06
C LEU A 83 -15.30 4.86 -5.98
N THR A 84 -15.62 5.46 -7.13
CA THR A 84 -16.26 6.79 -7.15
C THR A 84 -17.72 6.82 -6.66
N LYS A 85 -18.36 5.65 -6.47
CA LYS A 85 -19.67 5.53 -5.82
C LYS A 85 -19.62 5.76 -4.31
N LEU A 86 -18.46 5.62 -3.68
CA LEU A 86 -18.33 5.79 -2.22
C LEU A 86 -18.78 7.20 -1.80
N LYS A 87 -19.65 7.28 -0.78
CA LYS A 87 -20.01 8.57 -0.16
C LYS A 87 -18.78 9.20 0.50
N THR A 88 -17.95 8.40 1.14
CA THR A 88 -16.69 8.82 1.77
C THR A 88 -15.71 7.63 1.73
N LEU A 89 -14.43 7.92 1.49
CA LEU A 89 -13.32 7.00 1.66
C LEU A 89 -12.46 7.52 2.81
N VAL A 90 -12.36 6.75 3.90
CA VAL A 90 -11.58 7.11 5.09
C VAL A 90 -10.32 6.26 5.13
N LEU A 91 -9.16 6.90 5.13
CA LEU A 91 -7.84 6.27 5.17
C LEU A 91 -7.19 6.58 6.52
N ILE A 92 -6.89 5.54 7.28
CA ILE A 92 -6.29 5.63 8.62
C ILE A 92 -4.96 4.88 8.58
N GLY A 93 -3.92 5.49 9.12
CA GLY A 93 -2.58 4.89 9.18
C GLY A 93 -1.64 5.75 10.02
N GLY A 94 -0.43 5.26 10.25
CA GLY A 94 0.50 5.97 11.12
C GLY A 94 1.90 5.40 11.13
N PRO A 95 2.89 6.19 11.58
CA PRO A 95 4.29 5.82 11.54
C PRO A 95 4.68 4.64 12.45
N ASP A 96 3.91 4.41 13.51
CA ASP A 96 4.19 3.39 14.52
C ASP A 96 3.51 2.03 14.23
N ASP A 97 2.90 1.85 13.05
CA ASP A 97 2.21 0.61 12.64
C ASP A 97 3.14 -0.62 12.73
N GLY A 98 4.37 -0.50 12.22
CA GLY A 98 5.40 -1.54 12.35
C GLY A 98 5.23 -2.79 11.47
N VAL A 99 4.18 -2.88 10.64
CA VAL A 99 3.94 -4.00 9.72
C VAL A 99 3.85 -3.51 8.28
N ILE A 100 2.98 -2.54 8.00
CA ILE A 100 2.79 -1.96 6.66
C ILE A 100 4.02 -1.12 6.29
N THR A 101 4.62 -1.42 5.15
CA THR A 101 5.84 -0.74 4.70
C THR A 101 5.77 -0.34 3.22
N PRO A 102 5.88 0.97 2.90
CA PRO A 102 5.89 2.10 3.84
C PRO A 102 4.53 2.22 4.53
N TRP A 103 4.46 2.71 5.77
CA TRP A 103 3.19 2.88 6.47
C TRP A 103 2.22 3.79 5.71
N GLN A 104 2.74 4.73 4.91
CA GLN A 104 1.98 5.58 4.01
C GLN A 104 1.22 4.81 2.92
N SER A 105 1.49 3.52 2.72
CA SER A 105 0.68 2.65 1.86
C SER A 105 -0.79 2.64 2.30
N SER A 106 -1.06 2.77 3.60
CA SER A 106 -2.42 2.97 4.15
C SER A 106 -3.11 4.24 3.63
N HIS A 107 -2.36 5.20 3.11
CA HIS A 107 -2.82 6.46 2.50
C HIS A 107 -2.56 6.51 0.99
N PHE A 108 -2.37 5.36 0.31
CA PHE A 108 -1.95 5.26 -1.10
C PHE A 108 -0.55 5.83 -1.43
N GLY A 109 0.27 6.13 -0.42
CA GLY A 109 1.69 6.43 -0.60
C GLY A 109 2.48 5.20 -1.08
N TYR A 110 3.66 5.43 -1.64
CA TYR A 110 4.50 4.36 -2.20
C TYR A 110 5.98 4.75 -2.20
N PHE A 111 6.89 3.78 -2.23
CA PHE A 111 8.32 4.05 -2.45
C PHE A 111 8.63 4.29 -3.92
N ASN A 112 9.40 5.31 -4.25
CA ASN A 112 10.02 5.39 -5.59
C ASN A 112 11.26 4.48 -5.68
N GLU A 113 11.93 4.47 -6.84
CA GLU A 113 13.15 3.70 -7.11
C GLU A 113 14.30 4.03 -6.13
N THR A 114 14.32 5.22 -5.53
CA THR A 114 15.31 5.61 -4.51
C THR A 114 14.82 5.38 -3.09
N GLU A 115 13.67 4.71 -2.94
CA GLU A 115 13.02 4.34 -1.67
C GLU A 115 12.58 5.53 -0.82
N GLN A 116 12.42 6.68 -1.47
CA GLN A 116 11.75 7.82 -0.89
C GLN A 116 10.25 7.60 -0.99
N VAL A 117 9.53 7.93 0.09
CA VAL A 117 8.07 7.87 0.08
C VAL A 117 7.53 8.99 -0.78
N VAL A 118 6.72 8.63 -1.77
CA VAL A 118 5.96 9.51 -2.64
C VAL A 118 4.53 9.57 -2.13
N ASP A 119 4.06 10.79 -1.85
CA ASP A 119 2.67 11.05 -1.48
C ASP A 119 1.72 10.66 -2.62
N PHE A 120 0.53 10.16 -2.28
CA PHE A 120 -0.42 9.68 -3.28
C PHE A 120 -0.80 10.75 -4.30
N ARG A 121 -0.82 12.04 -3.93
CA ARG A 121 -1.16 13.15 -4.84
C ARG A 121 -0.11 13.41 -5.91
N GLN A 122 1.10 12.92 -5.72
CA GLN A 122 2.20 13.02 -6.67
C GLN A 122 2.31 11.79 -7.58
N ARG A 123 1.58 10.71 -7.28
CA ARG A 123 1.62 9.48 -8.07
C ARG A 123 0.80 9.63 -9.34
N LYS A 124 1.28 9.02 -10.43
CA LYS A 124 0.61 8.98 -11.74
C LYS A 124 -0.86 8.54 -11.65
N ALA A 125 -1.15 7.51 -10.84
CA ALA A 125 -2.52 6.99 -10.69
C ALA A 125 -3.51 8.02 -10.11
N TYR A 126 -3.03 8.97 -9.30
CA TYR A 126 -3.83 10.09 -8.82
C TYR A 126 -3.89 11.23 -9.85
N LEU A 127 -2.76 11.60 -10.46
CA LEU A 127 -2.69 12.68 -11.44
C LEU A 127 -3.60 12.40 -12.65
N ASP A 128 -3.59 11.15 -13.13
CA ASP A 128 -4.41 10.65 -14.24
C ASP A 128 -5.84 10.26 -13.80
N ASP A 129 -6.14 10.33 -12.50
CA ASP A 129 -7.39 9.86 -11.88
C ASP A 129 -7.78 8.42 -12.29
N SER A 130 -6.78 7.54 -12.44
CA SER A 130 -6.88 6.23 -13.10
C SER A 130 -8.02 5.37 -12.55
N PHE A 131 -8.20 5.38 -11.24
CA PHE A 131 -9.23 4.61 -10.53
C PHE A 131 -10.16 5.49 -9.68
N GLY A 132 -10.10 6.81 -9.80
CA GLY A 132 -11.08 7.73 -9.22
C GLY A 132 -10.72 8.36 -7.87
N LEU A 133 -9.48 8.20 -7.40
CA LEU A 133 -9.04 8.75 -6.11
C LEU A 133 -9.00 10.29 -6.11
N GLN A 134 -8.56 10.91 -7.21
CA GLN A 134 -8.57 12.37 -7.36
C GLN A 134 -9.99 12.91 -7.41
N THR A 135 -10.92 12.18 -8.04
CA THR A 135 -12.35 12.52 -7.98
C THR A 135 -12.88 12.57 -6.55
N LEU A 136 -12.56 11.58 -5.71
CA LEU A 136 -12.99 11.58 -4.31
C LEU A 136 -12.34 12.72 -3.49
N ASP A 137 -11.04 12.97 -3.70
CA ASP A 137 -10.30 14.02 -2.99
C ASP A 137 -10.85 15.42 -3.32
N LYS A 138 -10.98 15.75 -4.61
CA LYS A 138 -11.50 17.06 -5.07
C LYS A 138 -12.94 17.32 -4.63
N GLN A 139 -13.73 16.28 -4.39
CA GLN A 139 -15.10 16.40 -3.90
C GLN A 139 -15.21 16.38 -2.37
N GLY A 140 -14.08 16.40 -1.66
CA GLY A 140 -14.04 16.35 -0.20
C GLY A 140 -14.52 15.04 0.40
N ARG A 141 -14.64 13.98 -0.42
CA ARG A 141 -15.08 12.63 -0.03
C ARG A 141 -13.92 11.73 0.41
N LEU A 142 -12.68 12.14 0.22
CA LEU A 142 -11.50 11.48 0.79
C LEU A 142 -11.16 12.10 2.15
N LYS A 143 -10.99 11.26 3.19
CA LYS A 143 -10.52 11.66 4.52
C LYS A 143 -9.25 10.88 4.83
N VAL A 144 -8.20 11.58 5.24
CA VAL A 144 -6.90 11.00 5.53
C VAL A 144 -6.54 11.36 6.97
N PHE A 145 -6.27 10.34 7.79
CA PHE A 145 -5.89 10.48 9.18
C PHE A 145 -4.57 9.79 9.44
N GLU A 146 -3.58 10.59 9.82
CA GLU A 146 -2.31 10.13 10.38
C GLU A 146 -2.41 10.11 11.90
N ILE A 147 -2.13 8.96 12.52
CA ILE A 147 -2.25 8.76 13.96
C ILE A 147 -0.95 8.11 14.46
N THR A 148 -0.29 8.72 15.42
CA THR A 148 0.93 8.18 16.04
C THR A 148 0.60 7.28 17.23
N GLY A 149 1.55 6.45 17.65
CA GLY A 149 1.48 5.61 18.83
C GLY A 149 0.52 4.42 18.74
N VAL A 150 0.21 3.95 17.52
CA VAL A 150 -0.67 2.80 17.31
C VAL A 150 0.05 1.73 16.49
N ALA A 151 0.33 0.59 17.12
CA ALA A 151 0.88 -0.58 16.45
C ALA A 151 -0.19 -1.27 15.58
N HIS A 152 0.25 -2.01 14.56
CA HIS A 152 -0.63 -2.63 13.57
C HIS A 152 -1.77 -3.46 14.18
N LEU A 153 -1.48 -4.23 15.23
CA LEU A 153 -2.45 -5.10 15.91
C LEU A 153 -3.43 -4.36 16.83
N ASP A 154 -3.26 -3.05 17.00
CA ASP A 154 -4.04 -2.21 17.90
C ASP A 154 -4.96 -1.23 17.18
N TRP A 155 -4.83 -1.03 15.86
CA TRP A 155 -5.71 -0.13 15.08
C TRP A 155 -7.21 -0.38 15.32
N HIS A 156 -7.60 -1.65 15.40
CA HIS A 156 -8.99 -2.08 15.57
C HIS A 156 -9.40 -2.27 17.05
N LYS A 157 -8.50 -2.02 17.99
CA LYS A 157 -8.75 -2.12 19.45
C LYS A 157 -8.65 -0.78 20.15
N ASN A 158 -7.97 0.19 19.54
CA ASN A 158 -7.77 1.50 20.12
C ASN A 158 -9.08 2.29 20.10
N VAL A 159 -9.68 2.47 21.28
CA VAL A 159 -10.95 3.19 21.47
C VAL A 159 -10.88 4.63 20.93
N THR A 160 -9.74 5.30 21.08
CA THR A 160 -9.57 6.66 20.54
C THR A 160 -9.61 6.66 19.02
N VAL A 161 -8.98 5.66 18.37
CA VAL A 161 -9.04 5.51 16.91
C VAL A 161 -10.48 5.28 16.45
N ILE A 162 -11.17 4.36 17.11
CA ILE A 162 -12.54 3.98 16.78
C ILE A 162 -13.50 5.16 16.93
N ASP A 163 -13.54 5.78 18.12
CA ASP A 163 -14.52 6.81 18.45
C ASP A 163 -14.31 8.09 17.65
N LYS A 164 -13.05 8.47 17.39
CA LYS A 164 -12.75 9.76 16.74
C LYS A 164 -12.66 9.67 15.22
N TYR A 165 -12.26 8.53 14.66
CA TYR A 165 -11.90 8.43 13.24
C TYR A 165 -12.67 7.37 12.45
N ILE A 166 -13.41 6.47 13.12
CA ILE A 166 -14.24 5.44 12.46
C ILE A 166 -15.73 5.74 12.68
N VAL A 167 -16.18 5.77 13.92
CA VAL A 167 -17.61 5.95 14.29
C VAL A 167 -18.28 7.16 13.61
N PRO A 168 -17.63 8.34 13.47
CA PRO A 168 -18.26 9.48 12.81
C PRO A 168 -18.64 9.24 11.34
N TYR A 169 -18.10 8.20 10.71
CA TYR A 169 -18.32 7.85 9.30
C TYR A 169 -19.19 6.60 9.10
N LEU A 170 -19.76 6.02 10.17
CA LEU A 170 -20.60 4.82 10.11
C LEU A 170 -22.12 5.10 10.12
N ASN A 171 -22.53 6.37 9.97
CA ASN A 171 -23.93 6.80 10.01
C ASN A 171 -24.61 6.81 8.62
#